data_AF-A0A257JSN9-F1
#
_entry.id   AF-A0A257JSN9-F1
#
_cell.length_a   1.000
_cell.length_b   1.000
_cell.length_c   1.000
_cell.angle_alpha   90.00
_cell.angle_beta   90.00
_cell.angle_gamma   90.00
#
_symmetry.space_group_name_H-M   'P 1'
#
loop_
_entity.id
_entity.type
_entity.pdbx_description
1 polymer ?
#
loop_
_entity_poly.entity_id
_entity_poly.type
_entity_poly.pdbx_seq_one_letter_code
_entity_poly.pdbx_strand_id
1 'polypeptide(L)'
;PTGNARLGTAGSGDVLAGWLGGTWSAQPATAPHTVAADTVWWHGAAAQRLASPLPLRAAELIDAMAASIADATSATAHAPEPG
;
A
#
# COMPACT_ATOMS: atom_id res chain seq x y z
N PRO A 1 -8.04 -8.53 -7.67
CA PRO A 1 -6.86 -9.05 -6.92
C PRO A 1 -5.56 -8.40 -7.44
N THR A 2 -4.68 -7.89 -6.55
CA THR A 2 -3.37 -7.29 -6.88
C THR A 2 -2.21 -8.13 -6.31
N GLY A 3 -0.97 -7.77 -6.63
CA GLY A 3 0.25 -8.49 -6.23
C GLY A 3 0.94 -9.24 -7.37
N ASN A 4 2.14 -9.74 -7.11
CA ASN A 4 2.91 -10.59 -8.01
C ASN A 4 3.93 -11.44 -7.22
N ALA A 5 4.53 -12.44 -7.87
CA ALA A 5 5.44 -13.39 -7.23
C ALA A 5 6.69 -12.75 -6.59
N ARG A 6 7.03 -11.52 -6.97
CA ARG A 6 8.22 -10.82 -6.45
C ARG A 6 8.09 -10.43 -4.99
N LEU A 7 6.87 -10.44 -4.45
CA LEU A 7 6.60 -10.30 -3.02
C LEU A 7 7.06 -11.52 -2.19
N GLY A 8 7.35 -12.66 -2.82
CA GLY A 8 7.84 -13.88 -2.17
C GLY A 8 9.30 -13.79 -1.71
N THR A 9 9.63 -12.74 -0.97
CA THR A 9 10.98 -12.37 -0.53
C THR A 9 10.95 -11.92 0.92
N ALA A 10 12.08 -12.01 1.61
CA ALA A 10 12.18 -11.64 3.01
C ALA A 10 11.81 -10.17 3.23
N GLY A 11 11.06 -9.89 4.31
CA GLY A 11 10.67 -8.54 4.71
C GLY A 11 9.41 -7.98 4.04
N SER A 12 8.89 -8.58 2.97
CA SER A 12 7.67 -8.07 2.32
C SER A 12 6.43 -8.12 3.23
N GLY A 13 6.34 -9.16 4.06
CA GLY A 13 5.31 -9.32 5.09
C GLY A 13 5.46 -8.31 6.24
N ASP A 14 6.70 -8.00 6.63
CA ASP A 14 6.96 -7.00 7.67
C ASP A 14 6.53 -5.60 7.22
N VAL A 15 6.76 -5.27 5.94
CA VAL A 15 6.24 -4.04 5.31
C VAL A 15 4.72 -4.00 5.38
N LEU A 16 4.03 -5.09 4.99
CA LEU A 16 2.57 -5.16 5.08
C LEU A 16 2.06 -4.95 6.51
N ALA A 17 2.66 -5.65 7.48
CA ALA A 17 2.27 -5.58 8.89
C ALA A 17 2.48 -4.18 9.48
N GLY A 18 3.62 -3.54 9.16
CA GLY A 18 3.92 -2.19 9.60
C GLY A 18 2.93 -1.16 9.05
N TRP A 19 2.61 -1.22 7.75
CA TRP A 19 1.61 -0.32 7.15
C TRP A 19 0.22 -0.52 7.73
N LEU A 20 -0.19 -1.77 7.93
CA LEU A 20 -1.50 -2.10 8.49
C LEU A 20 -1.62 -1.55 9.92
N GLY A 21 -0.62 -1.79 10.77
CA GLY A 21 -0.60 -1.27 12.14
C GLY A 21 -0.61 0.26 12.18
N GLY A 22 0.22 0.91 11.36
CA GLY A 22 0.27 2.37 11.26
C GLY A 22 -1.07 2.97 10.81
N THR A 23 -1.64 2.45 9.73
CA THR A 23 -2.92 2.93 9.17
C THR A 23 -4.06 2.74 10.16
N TRP A 24 -4.15 1.58 10.80
CA TRP A 24 -5.21 1.33 11.78
C TRP A 24 -5.07 2.22 13.02
N SER A 25 -3.84 2.46 13.48
CA SER A 25 -3.60 3.36 14.62
C SER A 25 -4.06 4.80 14.35
N ALA A 26 -3.97 5.25 13.09
CA ALA A 26 -4.44 6.58 12.67
C ALA A 26 -5.95 6.62 12.39
N GLN A 27 -6.62 5.47 12.33
CA GLN A 27 -8.03 5.34 11.94
C GLN A 27 -8.80 4.39 12.89
N PRO A 28 -8.86 4.68 14.19
CA PRO A 28 -9.42 3.77 15.18
C PRO A 28 -10.94 3.51 15.00
N ALA A 29 -11.64 4.40 14.28
CA ALA A 29 -13.06 4.26 13.97
C ALA A 29 -13.34 3.37 12.74
N THR A 30 -12.33 3.09 11.91
CA THR A 30 -12.49 2.24 10.72
C THR A 30 -12.52 0.77 11.13
N ALA A 31 -13.41 -0.01 10.50
CA ALA A 31 -13.49 -1.44 10.74
C ALA A 31 -12.14 -2.12 10.43
N PRO A 32 -11.59 -2.99 11.31
CA PRO A 32 -10.28 -3.60 11.11
C PRO A 32 -10.16 -4.37 9.79
N HIS A 33 -11.23 -5.04 9.37
CA HIS A 33 -11.30 -5.75 8.10
C HIS A 33 -11.13 -4.80 6.90
N THR A 34 -11.71 -3.61 6.94
CA THR A 34 -11.57 -2.61 5.87
C THR A 34 -10.13 -2.13 5.78
N VAL A 35 -9.51 -1.77 6.92
CA VAL A 35 -8.10 -1.36 6.93
C VAL A 35 -7.19 -2.46 6.40
N ALA A 36 -7.44 -3.72 6.80
CA ALA A 36 -6.68 -4.86 6.32
C ALA A 36 -6.84 -5.08 4.80
N ALA A 37 -8.07 -5.06 4.29
CA ALA A 37 -8.36 -5.26 2.88
C ALA A 37 -7.70 -4.18 2.01
N ASP A 38 -7.84 -2.90 2.39
CA ASP A 38 -7.24 -1.78 1.68
C ASP A 38 -5.72 -1.87 1.71
N THR A 39 -5.13 -2.12 2.88
CA THR A 39 -3.68 -2.19 3.04
C THR A 39 -3.06 -3.33 2.22
N VAL A 40 -3.71 -4.51 2.20
CA VAL A 40 -3.29 -5.64 1.36
C VAL A 40 -3.40 -5.28 -0.13
N TRP A 41 -4.47 -4.59 -0.53
CA TRP A 41 -4.64 -4.16 -1.91
C TRP A 41 -3.52 -3.21 -2.34
N TRP A 42 -3.21 -2.19 -1.52
CA TRP A 42 -2.16 -1.22 -1.76
C TRP A 42 -0.77 -1.88 -1.84
N HIS A 43 -0.48 -2.83 -0.94
CA HIS A 43 0.77 -3.60 -0.95
C HIS A 43 0.97 -4.34 -2.27
N GLY A 44 -0.06 -5.04 -2.74
CA GLY A 44 -0.03 -5.72 -4.03
C GLY A 44 0.07 -4.77 -5.22
N ALA A 45 -0.62 -3.63 -5.18
CA ALA A 45 -0.60 -2.62 -6.24
C ALA A 45 0.78 -1.94 -6.34
N ALA A 46 1.40 -1.62 -5.22
CA ALA A 46 2.75 -1.04 -5.16
C ALA A 46 3.78 -1.98 -5.80
N ALA A 47 3.69 -3.28 -5.52
CA ALA A 47 4.56 -4.28 -6.14
C ALA A 47 4.42 -4.38 -7.66
N GLN A 48 3.24 -4.08 -8.23
CA GLN A 48 2.98 -4.13 -9.67
C GLN A 48 3.53 -2.93 -10.43
N ARG A 49 3.71 -1.77 -9.78
CA ARG A 49 4.24 -0.55 -10.44
C ARG A 49 5.75 -0.58 -10.65
N LEU A 50 6.48 -1.41 -9.92
CA LEU A 50 7.93 -1.51 -10.02
C LEU A 50 8.33 -2.37 -11.22
N ALA A 51 9.17 -1.86 -12.12
CA ALA A 51 9.48 -2.49 -13.41
C ALA A 51 10.45 -3.68 -13.35
N SER A 52 11.18 -3.86 -12.24
CA SER A 52 12.18 -4.93 -12.11
C SER A 52 11.54 -6.33 -12.19
N PRO A 53 12.17 -7.33 -12.84
CA PRO A 53 11.68 -8.71 -12.81
C PRO A 53 12.13 -9.49 -11.57
N LEU A 54 13.05 -8.94 -10.77
CA LEU A 54 13.65 -9.61 -9.62
C LEU A 54 12.74 -9.54 -8.37
N PRO A 55 12.95 -10.42 -7.37
CA PRO A 55 12.32 -10.29 -6.06
C PRO A 55 12.48 -8.88 -5.49
N LEU A 56 11.43 -8.33 -4.89
CA LEU A 56 11.40 -6.96 -4.40
C LEU A 56 12.15 -6.79 -3.09
N ARG A 57 13.06 -5.83 -2.98
CA ARG A 57 13.60 -5.50 -1.65
C ARG A 57 12.51 -4.82 -0.83
N ALA A 58 12.48 -5.08 0.47
CA ALA A 58 11.55 -4.43 1.38
C ALA A 58 11.61 -2.89 1.28
N ALA A 59 12.81 -2.32 1.15
CA ALA A 59 13.00 -0.88 0.97
C ALA A 59 12.33 -0.33 -0.30
N GLU A 60 12.44 -1.02 -1.45
CA GLU A 60 11.78 -0.58 -2.68
C GLU A 60 10.26 -0.63 -2.56
N LEU A 61 9.74 -1.60 -1.81
CA LEU A 61 8.31 -1.73 -1.55
C LEU A 61 7.80 -0.63 -0.61
N ILE A 62 8.60 -0.25 0.39
CA ILE A 62 8.35 0.89 1.29
C ILE A 62 8.16 2.16 0.47
N ASP A 63 9.12 2.46 -0.41
CA ASP A 63 9.08 3.66 -1.25
C ASP A 63 7.87 3.65 -2.20
N ALA A 64 7.58 2.51 -2.82
CA ALA A 64 6.46 2.36 -3.73
C ALA A 64 5.08 2.50 -3.03
N MET A 65 4.97 2.03 -1.79
CA MET A 65 3.77 2.19 -0.95
C MET A 65 3.56 3.65 -0.56
N ALA A 66 4.62 4.33 -0.12
CA ALA A 66 4.56 5.75 0.24
C ALA A 66 4.11 6.62 -0.95
N ALA A 67 4.69 6.40 -2.14
CA ALA A 67 4.26 7.07 -3.36
C ALA A 67 2.78 6.81 -3.68
N SER A 68 2.32 5.56 -3.53
CA SER A 68 0.92 5.16 -3.74
C SER A 68 -0.09 5.98 -2.95
N ILE A 69 0.22 6.20 -1.68
CA ILE A 69 -0.67 6.87 -0.73
C ILE A 69 -0.64 8.38 -0.96
N ALA A 70 0.53 8.93 -1.29
CA ALA A 70 0.67 10.33 -1.68
C ALA A 70 -0.13 10.65 -2.94
N ASP A 71 -0.09 9.77 -3.95
CA ASP A 71 -0.89 9.89 -5.17
C ASP A 71 -2.39 9.83 -4.86
N ALA A 72 -2.82 8.86 -4.04
CA ALA A 72 -4.23 8.72 -3.63
C ALA A 72 -4.73 9.96 -2.87
N THR A 73 -3.93 10.49 -1.96
CA THR A 73 -4.26 11.69 -1.18
C THR A 73 -4.36 12.93 -2.07
N SER A 74 -3.43 13.07 -3.02
CA SER A 74 -3.42 14.17 -3.99
C SER A 74 -4.62 14.11 -4.94
N ALA A 75 -5.04 12.92 -5.35
CA ALA A 75 -6.22 12.72 -6.18
C ALA A 75 -7.52 13.11 -5.45
N THR A 76 -7.65 12.79 -4.16
CA THR A 76 -8.80 13.22 -3.34
C THR A 76 -8.85 14.74 -3.17
N ALA A 77 -7.70 15.40 -3.02
CA ALA A 77 -7.64 16.86 -2.87
C ALA A 77 -8.00 17.65 -4.15
N HIS A 78 -7.94 17.02 -5.34
CA HIS A 78 -8.24 17.67 -6.62
C HIS A 78 -9.65 17.37 -7.18
N ALA A 79 -10.52 16.71 -6.40
CA ALA A 79 -11.90 16.48 -6.85
C ALA A 79 -12.66 17.82 -7.00
N PRO A 80 -13.37 18.08 -8.12
CA PRO A 80 -14.12 19.32 -8.31
C PRO A 80 -15.29 19.43 -7.33
N GLU A 81 -15.49 20.62 -6.75
CA GLU A 81 -16.65 20.95 -5.90
C GLU A 81 -17.96 20.70 -6.69
N PRO A 82 -18.96 20.03 -6.09
CA PRO A 82 -20.25 19.86 -6.74
C PRO A 82 -20.96 21.21 -6.83
N GLY A 83 -21.19 21.68 -8.07
CA GLY A 83 -22.02 22.83 -8.38
C GLY A 83 -23.51 22.55 -8.27
#